data_AF-A0A1V5J9H3-F1
#
_entry.id   AF-A0A1V5J9H3-F1
#
_cell.length_a   1.000
_cell.length_b   1.000
_cell.length_c   1.000
_cell.angle_alpha   90.00
_cell.angle_beta   90.00
_cell.angle_gamma   90.00
#
_symmetry.space_group_name_H-M   'P 1'
#
loop_
_entity.id
_entity.type
_entity.pdbx_description
1 polymer ?
#
loop_
_entity_poly.entity_id
_entity_poly.type
_entity_poly.pdbx_seq_one_letter_code
_entity_poly.pdbx_strand_id
1 'polypeptide(L)'
;MAWYEVNYSCGHSDRIQLYGKHTEREKRIKYLEGTLCPDCYWKKIQEETKQTTKEFEMPELTGTPKQVQWANTIRADTIKAIVERKDEYVNKSDITEFDEILGCLISNFRDAGWWIDSRNVSNNSILAQAQESLRQAPKREAMKTVEAEALEEATVYPEKQIISTPATIEIRENTIYVFFEKELTLINLMKLNEYKWNGSKWAREIVKTNGAVVDRAAEIGNKLLLAGAPIRIINNEARQKAIDGTYEKEHLRWISRQINSGRLVIRHELSDYLYNQSKQITGAKYDKDFHAVIVDPMYYEEINIFAKTHGFRFTDAAQEQMDKERQARENAKTIRPVAPKGEEIGKEGEILDDLLDEK
;
A
#
# COMPACT_ATOMS: atom_id res chain seq x y z
N MET A 1 -4.73 -45.97 -40.29
CA MET A 1 -3.56 -45.09 -40.05
C MET A 1 -2.39 -45.67 -40.82
N ALA A 2 -1.61 -44.85 -41.51
CA ALA A 2 -0.35 -45.28 -42.13
C ALA A 2 0.67 -44.15 -42.08
N TRP A 3 1.94 -44.52 -42.00
CA TRP A 3 3.07 -43.61 -42.07
C TRP A 3 3.47 -43.42 -43.53
N TYR A 4 3.72 -42.18 -43.91
CA TYR A 4 4.18 -41.81 -45.23
C TYR A 4 5.44 -40.96 -45.10
N GLU A 5 6.39 -41.20 -45.99
CA GLU A 5 7.51 -40.31 -46.22
C GLU A 5 7.07 -39.29 -47.27
N VAL A 6 7.18 -38.00 -46.94
CA VAL A 6 6.76 -36.89 -47.80
C VAL A 6 7.96 -36.03 -48.13
N ASN A 7 8.19 -35.80 -49.41
CA ASN A 7 9.22 -34.91 -49.92
C ASN A 7 8.61 -33.55 -50.22
N TYR A 8 8.90 -32.56 -49.39
CA TYR A 8 8.39 -31.19 -49.55
C TYR A 8 9.06 -30.48 -50.72
N SER A 9 8.45 -29.42 -51.23
CA SER A 9 8.97 -28.64 -52.37
C SER A 9 10.30 -27.95 -52.08
N CYS A 10 10.68 -27.79 -50.80
CA CYS A 10 11.97 -27.30 -50.37
C CYS A 10 13.11 -28.33 -50.41
N GLY A 11 12.84 -29.58 -50.80
CA GLY A 11 13.83 -30.66 -50.87
C GLY A 11 14.10 -31.39 -49.54
N HIS A 12 13.34 -31.09 -48.48
CA HIS A 12 13.39 -31.82 -47.21
C HIS A 12 12.32 -32.91 -47.17
N SER A 13 12.60 -33.98 -46.43
CA SER A 13 11.68 -35.11 -46.24
C SER A 13 11.26 -35.21 -44.78
N ASP A 14 10.00 -35.54 -44.53
CA ASP A 14 9.51 -35.83 -43.17
C ASP A 14 8.60 -37.06 -43.18
N ARG A 15 8.55 -37.74 -42.03
CA ARG A 15 7.73 -38.92 -41.83
C ARG A 15 6.47 -38.53 -41.07
N ILE A 16 5.34 -38.48 -41.79
CA ILE A 16 4.07 -38.05 -41.23
C ILE A 16 3.08 -39.21 -41.09
N GLN A 17 2.27 -39.16 -40.03
CA GLN A 17 1.19 -40.09 -39.82
C GLN A 17 -0.12 -39.50 -40.34
N LEU A 18 -0.76 -40.18 -41.30
CA LEU A 18 -2.03 -39.75 -41.86
C LEU A 18 -3.18 -40.70 -41.50
N TYR A 19 -4.34 -40.10 -41.23
CA TYR A 19 -5.59 -40.74 -40.85
C TYR A 19 -6.61 -40.61 -42.00
N GLY A 20 -7.66 -41.42 -42.00
CA GLY A 20 -8.73 -41.36 -43.01
C GLY A 20 -8.57 -42.28 -44.21
N LYS A 21 -9.41 -42.07 -45.23
CA LYS A 21 -9.49 -42.94 -46.42
C LYS A 21 -8.21 -42.82 -47.26
N HIS A 22 -7.89 -43.85 -48.04
CA HIS A 22 -6.68 -43.87 -48.88
C HIS A 22 -6.60 -42.64 -49.81
N THR A 23 -7.71 -42.35 -50.50
CA THR A 23 -7.82 -41.25 -51.45
C THR A 23 -7.64 -39.86 -50.81
N GLU A 24 -8.06 -39.69 -49.56
CA GLU A 24 -7.85 -38.45 -48.80
C GLU A 24 -6.38 -38.30 -48.39
N ARG A 25 -5.74 -39.41 -47.99
CA ARG A 25 -4.32 -39.44 -47.65
C ARG A 25 -3.44 -39.11 -48.85
N GLU A 26 -3.72 -39.68 -50.02
CA GLU A 26 -3.00 -39.36 -51.26
C GLU A 26 -3.15 -37.89 -51.66
N LYS A 27 -4.37 -37.33 -51.58
CA LYS A 27 -4.58 -35.89 -51.83
C LYS A 27 -3.79 -35.01 -50.87
N ARG A 28 -3.73 -35.41 -49.58
CA ARG A 28 -2.97 -34.68 -48.56
C ARG A 28 -1.46 -34.77 -48.82
N ILE A 29 -0.95 -35.92 -49.23
CA ILE A 29 0.47 -36.10 -49.60
C ILE A 29 0.82 -35.19 -50.77
N LYS A 30 0.04 -35.22 -51.87
CA LYS A 30 0.26 -34.35 -53.03
C LYS A 30 0.24 -32.86 -52.67
N TYR A 31 -0.64 -32.46 -51.75
CA TYR A 31 -0.66 -31.10 -51.23
C TYR A 31 0.63 -30.77 -50.48
N LEU A 32 1.09 -31.65 -49.58
CA LEU A 32 2.29 -31.42 -48.78
C LEU A 32 3.57 -31.41 -49.63
N GLU A 33 3.66 -32.27 -50.65
CA GLU A 33 4.76 -32.28 -51.63
C GLU A 33 4.88 -30.95 -52.39
N GLY A 34 3.77 -30.23 -52.58
CA GLY A 34 3.75 -28.89 -53.17
C GLY A 34 4.11 -27.75 -52.21
N THR A 35 4.20 -28.00 -50.90
CA THR A 35 4.42 -26.98 -49.86
C THR A 35 5.83 -27.03 -49.26
N LEU A 36 6.25 -25.94 -48.61
CA LEU A 36 7.47 -25.93 -47.80
C LEU A 36 7.29 -26.85 -46.58
N CYS A 37 8.37 -27.49 -46.13
CA CYS A 37 8.35 -28.20 -44.86
C CYS A 37 8.12 -27.21 -43.69
N PRO A 38 7.65 -27.68 -42.52
CA PRO A 38 7.38 -26.81 -41.37
C PRO A 38 8.56 -25.92 -40.98
N ASP A 39 9.77 -26.45 -40.94
CA ASP A 39 10.97 -25.67 -40.56
C ASP A 39 11.31 -24.57 -41.57
N CYS A 40 11.23 -24.87 -42.87
CA CYS A 40 11.45 -23.88 -43.92
C CYS A 40 10.35 -22.81 -43.93
N TYR A 41 9.10 -23.22 -43.67
CA TYR A 41 7.99 -22.30 -43.53
C TYR A 41 8.19 -21.36 -42.33
N TRP A 42 8.55 -21.89 -41.16
CA TRP A 42 8.86 -21.08 -39.97
C TRP A 42 10.01 -20.10 -40.21
N LYS A 43 11.10 -20.55 -40.87
CA LYS A 43 12.22 -19.67 -41.23
C LYS A 43 11.77 -18.53 -42.15
N LYS A 44 10.92 -18.82 -43.14
CA LYS A 44 10.37 -17.80 -44.04
C LYS A 44 9.55 -16.76 -43.28
N ILE A 45 8.63 -17.20 -42.40
CA ILE A 45 7.82 -16.30 -41.57
C ILE A 45 8.72 -15.42 -40.66
N GLN A 46 9.78 -16.00 -40.08
CA GLN A 46 10.70 -15.22 -39.24
C GLN A 46 11.47 -14.17 -40.05
N GLU A 47 11.88 -14.48 -41.28
CA GLU A 47 12.56 -13.53 -42.15
C GLU A 47 11.62 -12.41 -42.61
N GLU A 48 10.40 -12.75 -43.02
CA GLU A 48 9.37 -11.77 -43.38
C GLU A 48 9.03 -10.88 -42.17
N THR A 49 8.89 -11.46 -40.97
CA THR A 49 8.66 -10.71 -39.73
C THR A 49 9.80 -9.73 -39.45
N LYS A 50 11.06 -10.15 -39.60
CA LYS A 50 12.23 -9.27 -39.42
C LYS A 50 12.25 -8.15 -40.45
N GLN A 51 11.95 -8.47 -41.71
CA GLN A 51 11.89 -7.48 -42.78
C GLN A 51 10.84 -6.42 -42.49
N THR A 52 9.60 -6.84 -42.16
CA THR A 52 8.50 -5.93 -41.83
C THR A 52 8.79 -5.14 -40.55
N THR A 53 9.38 -5.76 -39.52
CA THR A 53 9.83 -5.06 -38.30
C THR A 53 10.82 -3.93 -38.63
N LYS A 54 11.76 -4.20 -39.55
CA LYS A 54 12.76 -3.21 -39.99
C LYS A 54 12.14 -2.12 -40.87
N GLU A 55 11.29 -2.50 -41.82
CA GLU A 55 10.64 -1.60 -42.77
C GLU A 55 9.78 -0.55 -42.07
N PHE A 56 9.03 -0.96 -41.05
CA PHE A 56 8.15 -0.07 -40.28
C PHE A 56 8.75 0.38 -38.95
N GLU A 57 10.06 0.18 -38.75
CA GLU A 57 10.80 0.57 -37.54
C GLU A 57 10.09 0.18 -36.23
N MET A 58 9.54 -1.04 -36.18
CA MET A 58 8.67 -1.44 -35.08
C MET A 58 9.46 -1.64 -33.78
N PRO A 59 9.05 -1.03 -32.67
CA PRO A 59 9.74 -1.16 -31.40
C PRO A 59 9.62 -2.57 -30.81
N GLU A 60 10.50 -2.90 -29.86
CA GLU A 60 10.43 -4.16 -29.12
C GLU A 60 9.14 -4.26 -28.29
N LEU A 61 8.53 -5.45 -28.30
CA LEU A 61 7.35 -5.77 -27.51
C LEU A 61 7.72 -6.16 -26.07
N THR A 62 6.84 -5.85 -25.12
CA THR A 62 6.89 -6.29 -23.73
C THR A 62 6.07 -7.57 -23.54
N GLY A 63 6.62 -8.56 -22.85
CA GLY A 63 5.94 -9.83 -22.57
C GLY A 63 6.92 -10.97 -22.32
N THR A 64 6.42 -12.20 -22.17
CA THR A 64 7.29 -13.37 -22.05
C THR A 64 8.01 -13.67 -23.39
N PRO A 65 9.20 -14.29 -23.40
CA PRO A 65 9.94 -14.56 -24.63
C PRO A 65 9.14 -15.31 -25.70
N LYS A 66 8.32 -16.29 -25.28
CA LYS A 66 7.44 -17.04 -26.19
C LYS A 66 6.29 -16.19 -26.73
N GLN A 67 5.68 -15.34 -25.90
CA GLN A 67 4.64 -14.43 -26.35
C GLN A 67 5.21 -13.40 -27.32
N VAL A 68 6.36 -12.80 -27.01
CA VAL A 68 7.01 -11.81 -27.89
C VAL A 68 7.31 -12.42 -29.26
N GLN A 69 7.87 -13.63 -29.30
CA GLN A 69 8.17 -14.30 -30.57
C GLN A 69 6.91 -14.53 -31.43
N TRP A 70 5.81 -14.98 -30.83
CA TRP A 70 4.55 -15.20 -31.55
C TRP A 70 3.81 -13.90 -31.89
N ALA A 71 3.79 -12.95 -30.97
CA ALA A 71 3.16 -11.65 -31.17
C ALA A 71 3.83 -10.87 -32.29
N ASN A 72 5.16 -10.97 -32.46
CA ASN A 72 5.85 -10.33 -33.56
C ASN A 72 5.39 -10.83 -34.94
N THR A 73 5.11 -12.13 -35.09
CA THR A 73 4.60 -12.66 -36.37
C THR A 73 3.20 -12.12 -36.64
N ILE A 74 2.31 -12.14 -35.63
CA ILE A 74 0.95 -11.59 -35.74
C ILE A 74 1.00 -10.10 -36.08
N ARG A 75 1.80 -9.32 -35.34
CA ARG A 75 1.97 -7.88 -35.53
C ARG A 75 2.46 -7.56 -36.93
N ALA A 76 3.50 -8.23 -37.42
CA ALA A 76 4.03 -8.01 -38.77
C ALA A 76 2.96 -8.28 -39.85
N ASP A 77 2.26 -9.42 -39.75
CA ASP A 77 1.19 -9.78 -40.69
C ASP A 77 0.03 -8.77 -40.65
N THR A 78 -0.40 -8.35 -39.45
CA THR A 78 -1.47 -7.37 -39.28
C THR A 78 -1.09 -6.00 -39.85
N ILE A 79 0.09 -5.47 -39.52
CA ILE A 79 0.54 -4.17 -40.02
C ILE A 79 0.66 -4.20 -41.54
N LYS A 80 1.26 -5.25 -42.10
CA LYS A 80 1.37 -5.42 -43.55
C LYS A 80 0.00 -5.45 -44.22
N ALA A 81 -0.94 -6.22 -43.68
CA ALA A 81 -2.31 -6.29 -44.21
C ALA A 81 -3.06 -4.95 -44.13
N ILE A 82 -2.81 -4.15 -43.09
CA ILE A 82 -3.38 -2.80 -42.94
C ILE A 82 -2.78 -1.85 -43.98
N VAL A 83 -1.46 -1.84 -44.13
CA VAL A 83 -0.75 -0.93 -45.04
C VAL A 83 -1.06 -1.23 -46.50
N GLU A 84 -1.09 -2.50 -46.90
CA GLU A 84 -1.41 -2.93 -48.28
C GLU A 84 -2.83 -2.54 -48.70
N ARG A 85 -3.73 -2.31 -47.73
CA ARG A 85 -5.13 -1.90 -47.97
C ARG A 85 -5.40 -0.46 -47.56
N LYS A 86 -4.38 0.39 -47.43
CA LYS A 86 -4.50 1.81 -47.04
C LYS A 86 -5.63 2.53 -47.77
N ASP A 87 -5.71 2.38 -49.10
CA ASP A 87 -6.72 3.06 -49.91
C ASP A 87 -8.17 2.65 -49.58
N GLU A 88 -8.39 1.43 -49.09
CA GLU A 88 -9.72 1.01 -48.65
C GLU A 88 -10.15 1.75 -47.37
N TYR A 89 -9.22 1.94 -46.44
CA TYR A 89 -9.48 2.61 -45.17
C TYR A 89 -9.65 4.12 -45.36
N VAL A 90 -8.79 4.75 -46.15
CA VAL A 90 -8.86 6.19 -46.43
C VAL A 90 -10.12 6.53 -47.23
N ASN A 91 -10.42 5.79 -48.31
CA ASN A 91 -11.50 6.16 -49.23
C ASN A 91 -12.89 5.64 -48.83
N LYS A 92 -13.00 4.47 -48.18
CA LYS A 92 -14.32 3.87 -47.84
C LYS A 92 -14.71 4.05 -46.38
N SER A 93 -13.74 4.16 -45.48
CA SER A 93 -13.99 4.29 -44.02
C SER A 93 -13.77 5.72 -43.51
N ASP A 94 -13.52 6.68 -44.41
CA ASP A 94 -13.36 8.11 -44.13
C ASP A 94 -12.29 8.39 -43.05
N ILE A 95 -11.24 7.56 -43.02
CA ILE A 95 -10.12 7.71 -42.09
C ILE A 95 -9.12 8.69 -42.72
N THR A 96 -9.24 9.96 -42.35
CA THR A 96 -8.36 11.03 -42.84
C THR A 96 -6.97 11.05 -42.21
N GLU A 97 -6.82 10.46 -41.03
CA GLU A 97 -5.61 10.44 -40.19
C GLU A 97 -4.93 9.06 -40.17
N PHE A 98 -4.95 8.36 -41.31
CA PHE A 98 -4.51 6.96 -41.37
C PHE A 98 -3.05 6.80 -40.93
N ASP A 99 -2.17 7.70 -41.39
CA ASP A 99 -0.74 7.62 -41.09
C ASP A 99 -0.46 7.90 -39.60
N GLU A 100 -1.18 8.83 -38.95
CA GLU A 100 -1.07 9.05 -37.50
C GLU A 100 -1.61 7.86 -36.69
N ILE A 101 -2.73 7.28 -37.11
CA ILE A 101 -3.33 6.11 -36.45
C ILE A 101 -2.40 4.90 -36.58
N LEU A 102 -1.84 4.67 -37.76
CA LEU A 102 -0.87 3.61 -37.99
C LEU A 102 0.40 3.82 -37.17
N GLY A 103 0.92 5.06 -37.13
CA GLY A 103 2.07 5.42 -36.29
C GLY A 103 1.80 5.17 -34.80
N CYS A 104 0.60 5.51 -34.31
CA CYS A 104 0.15 5.22 -32.95
C CYS A 104 0.10 3.70 -32.70
N LEU A 105 -0.47 2.93 -33.63
CA LEU A 105 -0.54 1.48 -33.54
C LEU A 105 0.85 0.84 -33.42
N ILE A 106 1.79 1.27 -34.26
CA ILE A 106 3.17 0.75 -34.25
C ILE A 106 3.91 1.14 -32.96
N SER A 107 3.79 2.40 -32.53
CA SER A 107 4.63 2.94 -31.47
C SER A 107 4.12 2.61 -30.05
N ASN A 108 2.79 2.64 -29.85
CA ASN A 108 2.20 2.59 -28.52
C ASN A 108 1.71 1.18 -28.12
N PHE A 109 1.37 0.32 -29.09
CA PHE A 109 0.86 -1.02 -28.80
C PHE A 109 2.02 -2.01 -28.68
N ARG A 110 2.74 -1.92 -27.56
CA ARG A 110 3.95 -2.71 -27.30
C ARG A 110 3.72 -3.98 -26.50
N ASP A 111 2.51 -4.23 -26.01
CA ASP A 111 2.23 -5.45 -25.24
C ASP A 111 2.04 -6.66 -26.16
N ALA A 112 2.82 -7.73 -25.94
CA ALA A 112 2.74 -8.95 -26.74
C ALA A 112 1.42 -9.71 -26.54
N GLY A 113 0.82 -9.64 -25.34
CA GLY A 113 -0.47 -10.25 -25.05
C GLY A 113 -1.59 -9.62 -25.88
N TRP A 114 -1.60 -8.30 -25.98
CA TRP A 114 -2.59 -7.56 -26.76
C TRP A 114 -2.63 -7.99 -28.23
N TRP A 115 -1.47 -8.17 -28.87
CA TRP A 115 -1.40 -8.64 -30.26
C TRP A 115 -1.91 -10.08 -30.41
N ILE A 116 -1.58 -10.94 -29.45
CA ILE A 116 -2.06 -12.32 -29.42
C ILE A 116 -3.59 -12.36 -29.28
N ASP A 117 -4.16 -11.58 -28.36
CA ASP A 117 -5.59 -11.55 -28.10
C ASP A 117 -6.36 -10.90 -29.27
N SER A 118 -5.74 -9.93 -29.95
CA SER A 118 -6.33 -9.22 -31.08
C SER A 118 -6.20 -9.97 -32.42
N ARG A 119 -5.55 -11.14 -32.47
CA ARG A 119 -5.24 -11.85 -33.73
C ARG A 119 -6.45 -12.22 -34.60
N ASN A 120 -7.63 -12.34 -34.00
CA ASN A 120 -8.88 -12.67 -34.69
C ASN A 120 -9.82 -11.45 -34.83
N VAL A 121 -9.36 -10.28 -34.40
CA VAL A 121 -10.11 -9.02 -34.49
C VAL A 121 -9.91 -8.44 -35.89
N SER A 122 -10.92 -7.75 -36.41
CA SER A 122 -10.82 -7.13 -37.73
C SER A 122 -9.87 -5.92 -37.71
N ASN A 123 -9.18 -5.69 -38.84
CA ASN A 123 -8.28 -4.54 -39.00
C ASN A 123 -8.96 -3.19 -38.70
N ASN A 124 -10.24 -3.02 -39.08
CA ASN A 124 -11.01 -1.82 -38.75
C ASN A 124 -11.14 -1.59 -37.24
N SER A 125 -11.37 -2.66 -36.48
CA SER A 125 -11.48 -2.56 -35.02
C SER A 125 -10.12 -2.30 -34.37
N ILE A 126 -9.03 -2.85 -34.93
CA ILE A 126 -7.66 -2.57 -34.50
C ILE A 126 -7.31 -1.09 -34.74
N LEU A 127 -7.61 -0.56 -35.93
CA LEU A 127 -7.42 0.86 -36.26
C LEU A 127 -8.26 1.78 -35.36
N ALA A 128 -9.52 1.41 -35.07
CA ALA A 128 -10.37 2.17 -34.15
C ALA A 128 -9.80 2.22 -32.72
N GLN A 129 -9.21 1.13 -32.23
CA GLN A 129 -8.53 1.11 -30.93
C GLN A 129 -7.28 2.02 -30.92
N ALA A 130 -6.50 2.01 -31.99
CA ALA A 130 -5.35 2.90 -32.13
C ALA A 130 -5.77 4.38 -32.21
N GLN A 131 -6.85 4.67 -32.94
CA GLN A 131 -7.43 6.01 -33.03
C GLN A 131 -7.95 6.51 -31.68
N GLU A 132 -8.65 5.66 -30.93
CA GLU A 132 -9.10 6.02 -29.57
C GLU A 132 -7.90 6.27 -28.65
N SER A 133 -6.85 5.43 -28.74
CA SER A 133 -5.63 5.65 -27.97
C SER A 133 -4.95 6.97 -28.33
N LEU A 134 -4.93 7.36 -29.60
CA LEU A 134 -4.38 8.63 -30.07
C LEU A 134 -5.17 9.81 -29.51
N ARG A 135 -6.51 9.75 -29.54
CA ARG A 135 -7.39 10.77 -28.98
C ARG A 135 -7.25 10.93 -27.47
N GLN A 136 -6.97 9.84 -26.76
CA GLN A 136 -6.75 9.86 -25.31
C GLN A 136 -5.33 10.26 -24.90
N ALA A 137 -4.34 10.17 -25.80
CA ALA A 137 -2.96 10.53 -25.51
C ALA A 137 -2.80 11.93 -24.90
N PRO A 138 -3.34 13.02 -25.48
CA PRO A 138 -3.19 14.36 -24.90
C PRO A 138 -3.86 14.49 -23.53
N LYS A 139 -4.98 13.80 -23.29
CA LYS A 139 -5.62 13.78 -21.96
C LYS A 139 -4.76 13.07 -20.92
N ARG A 140 -4.16 11.94 -21.29
CA ARG A 140 -3.26 11.17 -20.41
C ARG A 140 -1.97 11.93 -20.13
N GLU A 141 -1.41 12.59 -21.15
CA GLU A 141 -0.24 13.46 -21.00
C GLU A 141 -0.57 14.66 -20.12
N ALA A 142 -1.64 15.41 -20.40
CA ALA A 142 -2.07 16.51 -19.56
C ALA A 142 -2.32 16.08 -18.10
N MET A 143 -2.93 14.91 -17.88
CA MET A 143 -3.13 14.39 -16.52
C MET A 143 -1.81 14.06 -15.82
N LYS A 144 -0.83 13.49 -16.54
CA LYS A 144 0.53 13.27 -16.02
C LYS A 144 1.24 14.59 -15.71
N THR A 145 1.06 15.61 -16.55
CA THR A 145 1.66 16.93 -16.33
C THR A 145 1.06 17.60 -15.09
N VAL A 146 -0.27 17.60 -14.96
CA VAL A 146 -0.97 18.12 -13.77
C VAL A 146 -0.57 17.35 -12.50
N GLU A 147 -0.40 16.03 -12.59
CA GLU A 147 0.09 15.22 -11.47
C GLU A 147 1.53 15.60 -11.11
N ALA A 148 2.41 15.80 -12.09
CA ALA A 148 3.79 16.23 -11.86
C ALA A 148 3.86 17.63 -11.23
N GLU A 149 3.08 18.59 -11.74
CA GLU A 149 2.97 19.95 -11.19
C GLU A 149 2.46 19.92 -9.74
N ALA A 150 1.43 19.11 -9.47
CA ALA A 150 0.91 18.93 -8.10
C ALA A 150 1.94 18.29 -7.15
N LEU A 151 2.77 17.37 -7.65
CA LEU A 151 3.85 16.76 -6.87
C LEU A 151 5.00 17.76 -6.62
N GLU A 152 5.31 18.64 -7.58
CA GLU A 152 6.28 19.72 -7.39
C GLU A 152 5.79 20.74 -6.36
N GLU A 153 4.55 21.21 -6.48
CA GLU A 153 3.94 22.13 -5.50
C GLU A 153 3.84 21.51 -4.09
N ALA A 154 3.62 20.20 -4.01
CA ALA A 154 3.59 19.46 -2.76
C ALA A 154 4.98 19.21 -2.15
N THR A 155 6.07 19.52 -2.85
CA THR A 155 7.44 19.28 -2.39
C THR A 155 8.01 20.52 -1.69
N VAL A 156 8.52 20.33 -0.48
CA VAL A 156 9.10 21.39 0.35
C VAL A 156 10.54 21.03 0.68
N TYR A 157 11.45 22.00 0.49
CA TYR A 157 12.88 21.83 0.76
C TYR A 157 13.28 22.55 2.05
N PRO A 158 14.03 21.91 2.96
CA PRO A 158 14.59 22.58 4.13
C PRO A 158 15.75 23.49 3.74
N GLU A 159 15.97 24.60 4.47
CA GLU A 159 17.09 25.51 4.22
C GLU A 159 18.45 24.80 4.28
N LYS A 160 18.60 23.86 5.22
CA LYS A 160 19.80 23.03 5.37
C LYS A 160 19.51 21.63 4.85
N GLN A 161 19.61 21.48 3.54
CA GLN A 161 19.43 20.20 2.89
C GLN A 161 20.67 19.32 3.07
N ILE A 162 20.48 18.16 3.71
CA ILE A 162 21.49 17.11 3.87
C ILE A 162 21.18 15.95 2.92
N ILE A 163 19.89 15.65 2.73
CA ILE A 163 19.41 14.54 1.91
C ILE A 163 18.87 15.10 0.59
N SER A 164 19.31 14.55 -0.53
CA SER A 164 18.96 15.06 -1.87
C SER A 164 17.52 14.72 -2.27
N THR A 165 17.03 13.54 -1.90
CA THR A 165 15.74 13.01 -2.36
C THR A 165 14.60 13.31 -1.38
N PRO A 166 13.41 13.71 -1.86
CA PRO A 166 12.28 13.98 -1.00
C PRO A 166 11.68 12.71 -0.37
N ALA A 167 11.36 12.79 0.91
CA ALA A 167 10.52 11.80 1.59
C ALA A 167 9.04 12.07 1.29
N THR A 168 8.38 11.12 0.62
CA THR A 168 6.95 11.21 0.28
C THR A 168 6.11 10.71 1.43
N ILE A 169 5.15 11.52 1.88
CA ILE A 169 4.19 11.21 2.94
C ILE A 169 2.79 11.15 2.34
N GLU A 170 2.15 9.99 2.46
CA GLU A 170 0.79 9.72 2.01
C GLU A 170 -0.10 9.41 3.21
N ILE A 171 -1.28 10.02 3.24
CA ILE A 171 -2.33 9.69 4.19
C ILE A 171 -3.37 8.86 3.45
N ARG A 172 -3.64 7.64 3.92
CA ARG A 172 -4.74 6.80 3.42
C ARG A 172 -5.59 6.37 4.59
N GLU A 173 -6.85 6.82 4.60
CA GLU A 173 -7.78 6.64 5.72
C GLU A 173 -7.14 7.12 7.03
N ASN A 174 -6.74 6.19 7.91
CA ASN A 174 -6.15 6.46 9.20
C ASN A 174 -4.70 5.94 9.31
N THR A 175 -4.07 5.63 8.17
CA THR A 175 -2.68 5.15 8.10
C THR A 175 -1.82 6.14 7.34
N ILE A 176 -0.64 6.43 7.89
CA ILE A 176 0.37 7.27 7.26
C ILE A 176 1.42 6.36 6.65
N TYR A 177 1.72 6.59 5.37
CA TYR A 177 2.78 5.92 4.64
C TYR A 177 3.88 6.92 4.33
N VAL A 178 5.12 6.53 4.58
CA VAL A 178 6.30 7.33 4.24
C VAL A 178 7.24 6.51 3.37
N PHE A 179 7.70 7.10 2.28
CA PHE A 179 8.60 6.49 1.32
C PHE A 179 9.78 7.42 1.02
N PHE A 180 10.98 6.85 1.05
CA PHE A 180 12.23 7.54 0.73
C PHE A 180 13.28 6.51 0.31
N GLU A 181 14.31 6.96 -0.41
CA GLU A 181 15.48 6.13 -0.71
C GLU A 181 16.21 5.73 0.57
N LYS A 182 16.79 4.53 0.58
CA LYS A 182 17.34 3.90 1.78
C LYS A 182 18.40 4.79 2.44
N GLU A 183 18.00 5.48 3.50
CA GLU A 183 18.86 6.39 4.25
C GLU A 183 18.78 6.14 5.76
N LEU A 184 19.92 5.88 6.40
CA LEU A 184 19.97 5.34 7.76
C LEU A 184 19.38 6.30 8.80
N THR A 185 19.65 7.60 8.64
CA THR A 185 19.13 8.65 9.51
C THR A 185 17.61 8.66 9.51
N LEU A 186 17.01 8.57 8.32
CA LEU A 186 15.55 8.54 8.15
C LEU A 186 14.96 7.24 8.71
N ILE A 187 15.59 6.09 8.46
CA ILE A 187 15.14 4.80 9.01
C ILE A 187 15.08 4.85 10.55
N ASN A 188 16.11 5.38 11.19
CA ASN A 188 16.12 5.51 12.65
C ASN A 188 15.03 6.46 13.15
N LEU A 189 14.80 7.56 12.43
CA LEU A 189 13.71 8.50 12.72
C LEU A 189 12.35 7.82 12.58
N MET A 190 12.12 7.01 11.55
CA MET A 190 10.86 6.26 11.39
C MET A 190 10.63 5.29 12.57
N LYS A 191 11.65 4.51 12.95
CA LYS A 191 11.57 3.58 14.08
C LYS A 191 11.28 4.29 15.41
N LEU A 192 11.93 5.42 15.65
CA LEU A 192 11.74 6.23 16.85
C LEU A 192 10.30 6.74 16.98
N ASN A 193 9.63 6.95 15.84
CA ASN A 193 8.25 7.44 15.77
C ASN A 193 7.24 6.30 15.52
N GLU A 194 7.60 5.07 15.88
CA GLU A 194 6.74 3.88 15.83
C GLU A 194 6.24 3.47 14.44
N TYR A 195 6.88 3.95 13.37
CA TYR A 195 6.60 3.46 12.02
C TYR A 195 7.26 2.11 11.79
N LYS A 196 6.55 1.23 11.08
CA LYS A 196 7.00 -0.12 10.75
C LYS A 196 7.17 -0.26 9.24
N TRP A 197 8.23 -0.95 8.82
CA TRP A 197 8.43 -1.29 7.42
C TRP A 197 7.45 -2.37 6.99
N ASN A 198 6.70 -2.16 5.91
CA ASN A 198 5.70 -3.12 5.40
C ASN A 198 6.18 -3.92 4.16
N GLY A 199 7.46 -3.80 3.80
CA GLY A 199 8.03 -4.38 2.58
C GLY A 199 8.25 -3.37 1.45
N SER A 200 7.53 -2.25 1.45
CA SER A 200 7.62 -1.22 0.40
C SER A 200 7.67 0.21 0.93
N LYS A 201 6.96 0.50 2.03
CA LYS A 201 6.87 1.81 2.66
C LYS A 201 6.93 1.65 4.17
N TRP A 202 7.30 2.73 4.85
CA TRP A 202 7.11 2.84 6.29
C TRP A 202 5.65 3.20 6.57
N ALA A 203 4.99 2.47 7.46
CA ALA A 203 3.59 2.66 7.76
C ALA A 203 3.36 2.80 9.26
N ARG A 204 2.44 3.70 9.63
CA ARG A 204 1.91 3.82 11.00
C ARG A 204 0.41 4.03 10.94
N GLU A 205 -0.32 3.13 11.58
CA GLU A 205 -1.76 3.29 11.83
C GLU A 205 -1.94 4.25 13.01
N ILE A 206 -2.76 5.27 12.80
CA ILE A 206 -3.10 6.26 13.82
C ILE A 206 -4.41 5.83 14.45
N VAL A 207 -4.50 5.77 15.77
CA VAL A 207 -5.78 5.55 16.46
C VAL A 207 -6.17 6.79 17.26
N LYS A 208 -7.39 6.81 17.83
CA LYS A 208 -7.91 7.96 18.60
C LYS A 208 -6.91 8.50 19.64
N THR A 209 -6.15 7.63 20.31
CA THR A 209 -5.18 8.02 21.34
C THR A 209 -3.96 8.74 20.80
N ASN A 210 -3.65 8.60 19.50
CA ASN A 210 -2.54 9.29 18.86
C ASN A 210 -2.93 10.69 18.35
N GLY A 211 -4.22 11.06 18.36
CA GLY A 211 -4.71 12.33 17.84
C GLY A 211 -5.07 12.26 16.35
N ALA A 212 -5.16 13.43 15.70
CA ALA A 212 -5.59 13.51 14.30
C ALA A 212 -4.48 13.04 13.35
N VAL A 213 -4.85 12.28 12.32
CA VAL A 213 -3.92 11.75 11.30
C VAL A 213 -3.14 12.86 10.59
N VAL A 214 -3.77 14.02 10.37
CA VAL A 214 -3.14 15.20 9.77
C VAL A 214 -2.00 15.73 10.66
N ASP A 215 -2.21 15.81 11.97
CA ASP A 215 -1.17 16.28 12.91
C ASP A 215 -0.02 15.27 13.03
N ARG A 216 -0.32 13.97 12.97
CA ARG A 216 0.70 12.91 12.95
C ARG A 216 1.55 12.98 11.67
N ALA A 217 0.92 13.24 10.52
CA ALA A 217 1.59 13.41 9.24
C ALA A 217 2.44 14.69 9.21
N ALA A 218 1.90 15.78 9.76
CA ALA A 218 2.62 17.03 9.93
C ALA A 218 3.82 16.89 10.88
N GLU A 219 3.67 16.15 11.99
CA GLU A 219 4.74 15.92 12.94
C GLU A 219 5.91 15.12 12.33
N ILE A 220 5.61 14.05 11.57
CA ILE A 220 6.68 13.31 10.89
C ILE A 220 7.31 14.15 9.77
N GLY A 221 6.51 14.92 9.04
CA GLY A 221 7.00 15.86 8.02
C GLY A 221 7.96 16.91 8.59
N ASN A 222 7.59 17.53 9.71
CA ASN A 222 8.44 18.50 10.40
C ASN A 222 9.76 17.87 10.88
N LYS A 223 9.69 16.67 11.49
CA LYS A 223 10.89 15.94 11.93
C LYS A 223 11.82 15.60 10.76
N LEU A 224 11.27 15.27 9.59
CA LEU A 224 12.06 15.00 8.37
C LEU A 224 12.72 16.28 7.83
N LEU A 225 11.98 17.41 7.80
CA LEU A 225 12.54 18.71 7.42
C LEU A 225 13.69 19.13 8.35
N LEU A 226 13.52 18.96 9.67
CA LEU A 226 14.57 19.23 10.66
C LEU A 226 15.79 18.31 10.52
N ALA A 227 15.60 17.09 10.00
CA ALA A 227 16.67 16.17 9.67
C ALA A 227 17.38 16.50 8.34
N GLY A 228 16.96 17.57 7.65
CA GLY A 228 17.54 18.01 6.39
C GLY A 228 17.06 17.23 5.16
N ALA A 229 15.93 16.52 5.27
CA ALA A 229 15.27 15.86 4.14
C ALA A 229 14.15 16.75 3.57
N PRO A 230 14.11 16.96 2.24
CA PRO A 230 12.92 17.48 1.58
C PRO A 230 11.74 16.55 1.85
N ILE A 231 10.54 17.11 1.93
CA ILE A 231 9.31 16.34 2.13
C ILE A 231 8.36 16.58 0.96
N ARG A 232 7.53 15.58 0.67
CA ARG A 232 6.43 15.69 -0.30
C ARG A 232 5.14 15.24 0.35
N ILE A 233 4.21 16.17 0.56
CA ILE A 233 2.91 15.90 1.18
C ILE A 233 1.82 16.52 0.32
N ILE A 234 0.98 15.69 -0.32
CA ILE A 234 -0.12 16.19 -1.17
C ILE A 234 -1.18 16.92 -0.34
N ASN A 235 -1.48 16.41 0.86
CA ASN A 235 -2.43 17.05 1.77
C ASN A 235 -1.90 18.42 2.24
N ASN A 236 -2.54 19.50 1.79
CA ASN A 236 -2.10 20.87 2.03
C ASN A 236 -2.09 21.24 3.52
N GLU A 237 -3.08 20.79 4.29
CA GLU A 237 -3.17 21.07 5.73
C GLU A 237 -1.99 20.44 6.49
N ALA A 238 -1.71 19.16 6.24
CA ALA A 238 -0.58 18.46 6.84
C ALA A 238 0.75 19.10 6.42
N ARG A 239 0.87 19.51 5.15
CA ARG A 239 2.05 20.20 4.62
C ARG A 239 2.31 21.52 5.34
N GLN A 240 1.30 22.38 5.46
CA GLN A 240 1.45 23.68 6.11
C GLN A 240 1.76 23.53 7.60
N LYS A 241 1.08 22.62 8.30
CA LYS A 241 1.38 22.30 9.70
C LYS A 241 2.79 21.76 9.89
N ALA A 242 3.32 20.97 8.94
CA ALA A 242 4.69 20.49 8.98
C ALA A 242 5.71 21.62 8.86
N ILE A 243 5.45 22.61 7.98
CA ILE A 243 6.30 23.78 7.77
C ILE A 243 6.30 24.68 9.01
N ASP A 244 5.11 25.07 9.46
CA ASP A 244 4.95 26.06 10.53
C ASP A 244 5.17 25.46 11.92
N GLY A 245 5.18 24.13 12.04
CA GLY A 245 5.25 23.43 13.32
C GLY A 245 3.99 23.61 14.18
N THR A 246 2.85 23.89 13.55
CA THR A 246 1.56 24.20 14.21
C THR A 246 0.68 22.97 14.46
N TYR A 247 1.23 21.76 14.27
CA TYR A 247 0.54 20.51 14.60
C TYR A 247 0.42 20.31 16.12
N GLU A 248 -0.68 19.69 16.55
CA GLU A 248 -0.80 19.23 17.93
C GLU A 248 0.16 18.06 18.18
N LYS A 249 1.01 18.15 19.21
CA LYS A 249 1.95 17.07 19.59
C LYS A 249 1.21 15.83 20.09
N GLU A 250 1.82 14.65 19.91
CA GLU A 250 1.24 13.41 20.40
C GLU A 250 1.01 13.48 21.91
N HIS A 251 -0.18 13.09 22.34
CA HIS A 251 -0.44 12.86 23.75
C HIS A 251 -0.08 11.42 24.10
N LEU A 252 0.90 11.22 24.99
CA LEU A 252 1.41 9.89 25.33
C LEU A 252 0.81 9.31 26.61
N ARG A 253 0.20 10.15 27.46
CA ARG A 253 -0.23 9.80 28.81
C ARG A 253 -1.73 9.49 28.87
N TRP A 254 -2.07 8.21 28.82
CA TRP A 254 -3.46 7.75 28.74
C TRP A 254 -3.84 6.83 29.86
N ILE A 255 -5.06 7.00 30.36
CA ILE A 255 -5.74 6.04 31.24
C ILE A 255 -6.84 5.38 30.41
N SER A 256 -6.76 4.05 30.30
CA SER A 256 -7.65 3.24 29.44
C SER A 256 -8.30 2.10 30.22
N ARG A 257 -9.50 1.66 29.82
CA ARG A 257 -10.19 0.53 30.46
C ARG A 257 -9.73 -0.81 29.90
N GLN A 258 -9.40 -1.74 30.78
CA GLN A 258 -9.18 -3.14 30.42
C GLN A 258 -10.54 -3.84 30.21
N ILE A 259 -10.71 -4.49 29.06
CA ILE A 259 -12.00 -5.08 28.66
C ILE A 259 -12.46 -6.17 29.64
N ASN A 260 -11.55 -7.05 30.05
CA ASN A 260 -11.88 -8.27 30.80
C ASN A 260 -12.16 -8.03 32.28
N SER A 261 -11.41 -7.12 32.92
CA SER A 261 -11.47 -6.92 34.38
C SER A 261 -12.20 -5.64 34.79
N GLY A 262 -12.43 -4.71 33.85
CA GLY A 262 -12.91 -3.37 34.16
C GLY A 262 -11.87 -2.45 34.80
N ARG A 263 -10.65 -2.94 35.12
CA ARG A 263 -9.57 -2.11 35.69
C ARG A 263 -9.09 -1.05 34.73
N LEU A 264 -8.51 0.02 35.28
CA LEU A 264 -7.90 1.07 34.47
C LEU A 264 -6.40 0.84 34.35
N VAL A 265 -5.88 1.03 33.14
CA VAL A 265 -4.47 0.87 32.76
C VAL A 265 -3.88 2.26 32.54
N ILE A 266 -2.84 2.61 33.29
CA ILE A 266 -2.10 3.87 33.20
C ILE A 266 -0.92 3.66 32.26
N ARG A 267 -0.97 4.26 31.08
CA ARG A 267 0.10 4.23 30.05
C ARG A 267 0.76 5.58 29.94
N HIS A 268 2.09 5.57 29.92
CA HIS A 268 2.92 6.77 29.76
C HIS A 268 4.25 6.40 29.10
N GLU A 269 5.02 7.41 28.71
CA GLU A 269 6.40 7.26 28.25
C GLU A 269 7.30 6.63 29.31
N LEU A 270 8.46 6.07 28.94
CA LEU A 270 9.38 5.49 29.92
C LEU A 270 9.84 6.55 30.94
N SER A 271 9.30 6.46 32.17
CA SER A 271 9.50 7.44 33.24
C SER A 271 9.36 6.79 34.60
N ASP A 272 10.48 6.68 35.32
CA ASP A 272 10.51 6.14 36.69
C ASP A 272 9.69 7.01 37.65
N TYR A 273 9.64 8.33 37.42
CA TYR A 273 8.83 9.25 38.21
C TYR A 273 7.34 8.93 38.08
N LEU A 274 6.81 8.85 36.85
CA LEU A 274 5.39 8.56 36.64
C LEU A 274 5.02 7.14 37.08
N TYR A 275 5.93 6.19 36.91
CA TYR A 275 5.79 4.85 37.46
C TYR A 275 5.62 4.88 38.98
N ASN A 276 6.54 5.55 39.69
CA ASN A 276 6.50 5.63 41.15
C ASN A 276 5.27 6.39 41.66
N GLN A 277 4.86 7.46 40.98
CA GLN A 277 3.65 8.21 41.33
C GLN A 277 2.37 7.39 41.10
N SER A 278 2.26 6.68 39.97
CA SER A 278 1.09 5.83 39.71
C SER A 278 0.96 4.68 40.70
N LYS A 279 2.08 4.20 41.27
CA LYS A 279 2.10 3.18 42.33
C LYS A 279 1.63 3.69 43.70
N GLN A 280 1.52 5.00 43.90
CA GLN A 280 0.98 5.57 45.15
C GLN A 280 -0.56 5.56 45.18
N ILE A 281 -1.23 5.38 44.04
CA ILE A 281 -2.68 5.26 43.99
C ILE A 281 -3.10 4.01 44.77
N THR A 282 -4.12 4.13 45.61
CA THR A 282 -4.61 3.02 46.41
C THR A 282 -5.00 1.84 45.51
N GLY A 283 -4.51 0.65 45.84
CA GLY A 283 -4.78 -0.57 45.07
C GLY A 283 -3.97 -0.73 43.78
N ALA A 284 -3.02 0.16 43.48
CA ALA A 284 -2.20 0.10 42.27
C ALA A 284 -1.29 -1.15 42.19
N LYS A 285 -1.40 -1.87 41.08
CA LYS A 285 -0.61 -3.08 40.80
C LYS A 285 0.10 -2.95 39.45
N TYR A 286 1.24 -3.60 39.31
CA TYR A 286 1.89 -3.69 38.00
C TYR A 286 1.34 -4.91 37.27
N ASP A 287 0.92 -4.71 36.03
CA ASP A 287 0.46 -5.77 35.15
C ASP A 287 1.55 -6.09 34.12
N LYS A 288 1.99 -7.36 34.09
CA LYS A 288 3.07 -7.81 33.21
C LYS A 288 2.62 -7.93 31.75
N ASP A 289 1.35 -8.23 31.50
CA ASP A 289 0.85 -8.41 30.13
C ASP A 289 0.76 -7.05 29.43
N PHE A 290 0.29 -6.03 30.15
CA PHE A 290 0.16 -4.67 29.64
C PHE A 290 1.42 -3.81 29.82
N HIS A 291 2.43 -4.32 30.54
CA HIS A 291 3.64 -3.58 30.91
C HIS A 291 3.34 -2.20 31.51
N ALA A 292 2.33 -2.14 32.38
CA ALA A 292 1.75 -0.90 32.86
C ALA A 292 1.21 -1.02 34.29
N VAL A 293 1.04 0.11 34.97
CA VAL A 293 0.34 0.15 36.26
C VAL A 293 -1.16 0.10 36.02
N ILE A 294 -1.84 -0.79 36.74
CA ILE A 294 -3.28 -0.94 36.75
C ILE A 294 -3.86 -0.53 38.10
N VAL A 295 -5.02 0.12 38.06
CA VAL A 295 -5.71 0.65 39.24
C VAL A 295 -7.18 0.25 39.24
N ASP A 296 -7.76 0.16 40.43
CA ASP A 296 -9.16 -0.16 40.61
C ASP A 296 -10.02 1.11 40.43
N PRO A 297 -11.04 1.10 39.54
CA PRO A 297 -11.92 2.25 39.33
C PRO A 297 -12.61 2.75 40.61
N MET A 298 -12.72 1.94 41.67
CA MET A 298 -13.27 2.34 42.97
C MET A 298 -12.55 3.56 43.57
N TYR A 299 -11.27 3.77 43.26
CA TYR A 299 -10.48 4.91 43.72
C TYR A 299 -10.55 6.11 42.76
N TYR A 300 -11.72 6.37 42.17
CA TYR A 300 -11.90 7.38 41.11
C TYR A 300 -11.45 8.80 41.49
N GLU A 301 -11.51 9.18 42.78
CA GLU A 301 -11.05 10.51 43.24
C GLU A 301 -9.53 10.66 43.12
N GLU A 302 -8.78 9.67 43.64
CA GLU A 302 -7.32 9.65 43.55
C GLU A 302 -6.85 9.57 42.10
N ILE A 303 -7.52 8.76 41.28
CA ILE A 303 -7.20 8.60 39.86
C ILE A 303 -7.42 9.91 39.10
N ASN A 304 -8.49 10.65 39.40
CA ASN A 304 -8.74 11.97 38.80
C ASN A 304 -7.72 13.02 39.23
N ILE A 305 -7.31 13.03 40.50
CA ILE A 305 -6.27 13.93 41.01
C ILE A 305 -4.93 13.61 40.33
N PHE A 306 -4.57 12.32 40.26
CA PHE A 306 -3.37 11.86 39.56
C PHE A 306 -3.38 12.30 38.09
N ALA A 307 -4.51 12.07 37.39
CA ALA A 307 -4.63 12.41 35.99
C ALA A 307 -4.48 13.91 35.74
N LYS A 308 -5.13 14.77 36.54
CA LYS A 308 -4.95 16.23 36.45
C LYS A 308 -3.53 16.66 36.75
N THR A 309 -2.95 16.14 37.83
CA THR A 309 -1.62 16.54 38.33
C THR A 309 -0.52 16.22 37.32
N HIS A 310 -0.61 15.06 36.65
CA HIS A 310 0.42 14.59 35.73
C HIS A 310 0.03 14.72 34.25
N GLY A 311 -1.13 15.33 33.96
CA GLY A 311 -1.60 15.60 32.61
C GLY A 311 -1.95 14.34 31.81
N PHE A 312 -2.63 13.37 32.43
CA PHE A 312 -3.20 12.22 31.72
C PHE A 312 -4.57 12.54 31.15
N ARG A 313 -4.89 11.90 30.02
CA ARG A 313 -6.24 11.87 29.44
C ARG A 313 -6.88 10.50 29.61
N PHE A 314 -8.21 10.48 29.69
CA PHE A 314 -8.99 9.25 29.74
C PHE A 314 -9.48 8.89 28.34
N THR A 315 -9.47 7.60 27.99
CA THR A 315 -10.27 7.14 26.85
C THR A 315 -11.76 7.15 27.21
N ASP A 316 -12.63 7.23 26.20
CA ASP A 316 -14.10 7.22 26.36
C ASP A 316 -14.54 6.09 27.32
N ALA A 317 -14.05 4.87 27.08
CA ALA A 317 -14.36 3.70 27.90
C ALA A 317 -13.84 3.79 29.35
N ALA A 318 -12.71 4.47 29.59
CA ALA A 318 -12.19 4.67 30.95
C ALA A 318 -13.03 5.70 31.70
N GLN A 319 -13.43 6.79 31.02
CA GLN A 319 -14.30 7.81 31.60
C GLN A 319 -15.67 7.22 31.98
N GLU A 320 -16.27 6.42 31.10
CA GLU A 320 -17.53 5.72 31.39
C GLU A 320 -17.43 4.79 32.62
N GLN A 321 -16.30 4.11 32.83
CA GLN A 321 -16.11 3.24 33.99
C GLN A 321 -15.98 4.05 35.28
N MET A 322 -15.26 5.16 35.23
CA MET A 322 -15.11 6.08 36.35
C MET A 322 -16.46 6.69 36.77
N ASP A 323 -17.26 7.10 35.79
CA ASP A 323 -18.58 7.67 36.03
C ASP A 323 -19.55 6.65 36.63
N LYS A 324 -19.47 5.38 36.18
CA LYS A 324 -20.23 4.27 36.78
C LYS A 324 -19.90 4.05 38.25
N GLU A 325 -18.62 3.99 38.62
CA GLU A 325 -18.25 3.81 40.03
C GLU A 325 -18.61 5.00 40.90
N ARG A 326 -18.45 6.21 40.36
CA ARG A 326 -18.90 7.42 41.04
C ARG A 326 -20.41 7.36 41.34
N GLN A 327 -21.23 7.04 40.35
CA GLN A 327 -22.68 6.91 40.53
C GLN A 327 -23.04 5.78 41.50
N ALA A 328 -22.35 4.64 41.44
CA ALA A 328 -22.56 3.53 42.36
C ALA A 328 -22.28 3.94 43.82
N ARG A 329 -21.21 4.72 44.05
CA ARG A 329 -20.86 5.25 45.38
C ARG A 329 -21.82 6.34 45.86
N GLU A 330 -22.24 7.25 45.00
CA GLU A 330 -23.25 8.28 45.32
C GLU A 330 -24.61 7.66 45.66
N ASN A 331 -24.99 6.56 45.00
CA ASN A 331 -26.22 5.82 45.28
C ASN A 331 -26.11 4.85 46.47
N ALA A 332 -24.90 4.61 46.99
CA ALA A 332 -24.68 3.71 48.12
C ALA A 332 -25.23 4.31 49.42
N LYS A 333 -26.12 3.57 50.07
CA LYS A 333 -26.81 4.00 51.30
C LYS A 333 -25.78 4.15 52.44
N THR A 334 -25.47 5.38 52.83
CA THR A 334 -24.59 5.64 53.97
C THR A 334 -25.34 5.29 55.26
N ILE A 335 -24.94 4.20 55.91
CA ILE A 335 -25.46 3.83 57.23
C ILE A 335 -24.43 4.20 58.29
N ARG A 336 -24.88 4.84 59.38
CA ARG A 336 -24.09 4.91 60.61
C ARG A 336 -24.36 3.64 61.39
N PRO A 337 -23.37 2.73 61.53
CA PRO A 337 -23.55 1.55 62.35
C PRO A 337 -23.80 2.00 63.80
N VAL A 338 -24.82 1.45 64.43
CA VAL A 338 -25.03 1.57 65.88
C VAL A 338 -24.13 0.52 66.53
N ALA A 339 -23.20 0.96 67.38
CA ALA A 339 -22.36 0.04 68.13
C ALA A 339 -23.25 -0.84 69.02
N PRO A 340 -23.11 -2.18 68.99
CA PRO A 340 -23.79 -3.04 69.93
C PRO A 340 -23.37 -2.66 71.35
N LYS A 341 -24.34 -2.54 72.27
CA LYS A 341 -24.05 -2.25 73.68
C LYS A 341 -23.19 -3.38 74.25
N GLY A 342 -21.91 -3.10 74.50
CA GLY A 342 -21.00 -3.99 75.24
C GLY A 342 -19.68 -4.33 74.54
N GLU A 343 -19.45 -3.92 73.29
CA GLU A 343 -18.15 -4.12 72.63
C GLU A 343 -17.43 -2.78 72.43
N GLU A 344 -16.41 -2.54 73.25
CA GLU A 344 -15.39 -1.53 72.93
C GLU A 344 -14.58 -2.05 71.74
N ILE A 345 -14.72 -1.38 70.59
CA ILE A 345 -13.78 -1.55 69.48
C ILE A 345 -12.46 -0.98 69.97
N GLY A 346 -11.53 -1.86 70.37
CA GLY A 346 -10.24 -1.50 70.91
C GLY A 346 -9.52 -0.50 70.00
N LYS A 347 -9.08 0.62 70.58
CA LYS A 347 -8.15 1.52 69.92
C LYS A 347 -6.82 0.78 69.80
N GLU A 348 -6.41 0.40 68.58
CA GLU A 348 -5.03 -0.01 68.33
C GLU A 348 -4.12 1.21 68.50
N GLY A 349 -3.55 1.30 69.69
CA GLY A 349 -2.58 2.29 70.08
C GLY A 349 -2.16 2.02 71.51
N GLU A 350 -1.54 0.86 71.76
CA GLU A 350 -0.69 0.50 72.92
C GLU A 350 -0.58 -1.03 73.03
N ILE A 351 0.28 -1.67 72.24
CA ILE A 351 0.88 -2.96 72.63
C ILE A 351 2.34 -2.95 72.19
N LEU A 352 3.22 -2.38 73.03
CA LEU A 352 4.62 -2.79 73.11
C LEU A 352 5.20 -2.26 74.44
N ASP A 353 4.99 -3.01 75.52
CA ASP A 353 5.85 -2.91 76.72
C ASP A 353 5.87 -4.18 77.60
N ASP A 354 5.03 -5.20 77.37
CA ASP A 354 4.99 -6.41 78.22
C ASP A 354 5.80 -7.62 77.72
N LEU A 355 6.98 -7.43 77.09
CA LEU A 355 7.89 -8.54 76.74
C LEU A 355 9.32 -8.38 77.28
N LEU A 356 9.47 -7.67 78.41
CA LEU A 356 10.65 -7.79 79.25
C LEU A 356 10.18 -8.04 80.68
N ASP A 357 9.92 -9.31 81.00
CA ASP A 357 10.38 -9.92 82.26
C ASP A 357 10.12 -11.44 82.29
N GLU A 358 11.18 -12.16 82.68
CA GLU A 358 11.23 -13.54 83.19
C GLU A 358 11.09 -14.75 82.23
N LYS A 359 12.22 -15.16 81.63
CA LYS A 359 13.08 -16.23 82.21
C LYS A 359 14.38 -16.47 81.45
#